data_AF-A0A1H5YE17-F1
#
_entry.id   AF-A0A1H5YE17-F1
#
_cell.length_a   1.000
_cell.length_b   1.000
_cell.length_c   1.000
_cell.angle_alpha   90.00
_cell.angle_beta   90.00
_cell.angle_gamma   90.00
#
_symmetry.space_group_name_H-M   'P 1'
#
loop_
_entity.id
_entity.type
_entity.pdbx_description
1 polymer ?
#
loop_
_entity_poly.entity_id
_entity_poly.type
_entity_poly.pdbx_seq_one_letter_code
_entity_poly.pdbx_strand_id
1 'polypeptide(L)'
;MRNAFSNLINIPRKQIGLIELSPDLEIETVTEIFIRINSKGVVLSQADFAMSKIAADTEHSGNELRKAIDYFCHLVVAPDFFKHIVDNDKEFTETDFFQKMQWLKAENEDLYDPDYNDLIRVAFTSQFNRGRLSDLVSLLSGRNFETRTFEAEIAKLSFATLKNGVSNFINETNFKRFLMIIKSAGFISPKLIRSQNALNFAYIIYLKLKELNVNSAAIESYVRRWLVYSILTGRYSGSPESSFDFDIKQISLKPFDEILREREEAELSEAYWSASLPQSLDSSVASSPYFHVFLASQVKAHDKGFLSKDILVSDLISLRGDIHHLFPKEYLKKNGLDRSKYNQIANYVYMQSEINIKIGNKPPKDYLDLIKTQMQENHKQVTGLSTEHDLLDNLKMNCVPTELMAMNVGDYQDFLILRRKLMCLKIRDYYHSL
;
A
#
# COMPACT_ATOMS: atom_id res chain seq x y z
N MET A 1 -38.01 5.11 0.27
CA MET A 1 -38.56 6.47 0.47
C MET A 1 -39.29 6.67 1.80
N ARG A 2 -40.33 5.88 2.14
CA ARG A 2 -41.08 6.02 3.42
C ARG A 2 -40.22 5.93 4.70
N ASN A 3 -39.21 5.05 4.74
CA ASN A 3 -38.33 4.91 5.91
C ASN A 3 -37.41 6.13 6.12
N ALA A 4 -36.98 6.82 5.05
CA ALA A 4 -36.11 7.98 5.16
C ALA A 4 -36.83 9.18 5.79
N PHE A 5 -38.07 9.44 5.39
CA PHE A 5 -38.91 10.49 5.98
C PHE A 5 -39.28 10.19 7.44
N SER A 6 -39.60 8.93 7.75
CA SER A 6 -39.87 8.52 9.14
C SER A 6 -38.64 8.69 10.04
N ASN A 7 -37.44 8.37 9.53
CA ASN A 7 -36.19 8.61 10.24
C ASN A 7 -35.95 10.11 10.49
N LEU A 8 -36.20 10.96 9.49
CA LEU A 8 -36.05 12.41 9.61
C LEU A 8 -37.00 13.02 10.65
N ILE A 9 -38.29 12.65 10.61
CA ILE A 9 -39.32 13.12 11.55
C ILE A 9 -38.99 12.74 13.01
N ASN A 10 -38.29 11.62 13.21
CA ASN A 10 -37.93 11.15 14.53
C ASN A 10 -36.61 11.71 15.07
N ILE A 11 -35.85 12.51 14.30
CA ILE A 11 -34.60 13.13 14.78
C ILE A 11 -34.80 13.98 16.05
N PRO A 12 -35.81 14.88 16.14
CA PRO A 12 -36.03 15.69 17.35
C PRO A 12 -36.45 14.87 18.57
N ARG A 13 -36.91 13.63 18.36
CA ARG A 13 -37.36 12.72 19.42
C ARG A 13 -36.25 11.85 19.98
N LYS A 14 -35.04 11.90 19.40
CA LYS A 14 -33.88 11.18 19.94
C LYS A 14 -33.41 11.86 21.22
N GLN A 15 -33.38 11.11 22.32
CA GLN A 15 -32.73 11.57 23.54
C GLN A 15 -31.22 11.63 23.31
N ILE A 16 -30.63 12.81 23.52
CA ILE A 16 -29.19 12.99 23.55
C ILE A 16 -28.75 12.72 24.99
N GLY A 17 -28.04 11.62 25.22
CA GLY A 17 -27.40 11.36 26.50
C GLY A 17 -26.19 12.27 26.65
N LEU A 18 -26.16 13.06 27.74
CA LEU A 18 -24.98 13.82 28.14
C LEU A 18 -24.25 13.02 29.22
N ILE A 19 -22.97 12.74 29.01
CA ILE A 19 -22.09 12.14 30.01
C ILE A 19 -20.99 13.15 30.27
N GLU A 20 -20.94 13.70 31.47
CA GLU A 20 -19.83 14.55 31.93
C GLU A 20 -18.76 13.66 32.54
N LEU A 21 -17.54 13.83 32.06
CA LEU A 21 -16.35 13.13 32.55
C LEU A 21 -15.53 14.08 33.42
N SER A 22 -14.94 13.54 34.46
CA SER A 22 -14.11 14.30 35.39
C SER A 22 -12.87 14.86 34.66
N PRO A 23 -12.48 16.13 34.88
CA PRO A 23 -11.39 16.78 34.15
C PRO A 23 -10.00 16.23 34.46
N ASP A 24 -9.85 15.43 35.52
CA ASP A 24 -8.62 14.75 35.94
C ASP A 24 -8.43 13.37 35.28
N LEU A 25 -9.40 12.88 34.52
CA LEU A 25 -9.27 11.61 33.81
C LEU A 25 -8.17 11.68 32.76
N GLU A 26 -7.33 10.64 32.72
CA GLU A 26 -6.36 10.51 31.65
C GLU A 26 -7.09 10.37 30.30
N ILE A 27 -6.53 10.98 29.26
CA ILE A 27 -7.12 10.94 27.92
C ILE A 27 -7.33 9.51 27.43
N GLU A 28 -6.46 8.57 27.82
CA GLU A 28 -6.58 7.15 27.52
C GLU A 28 -7.85 6.56 28.14
N THR A 29 -8.19 6.94 29.38
CA THR A 29 -9.43 6.55 30.05
C THR A 29 -10.64 7.21 29.39
N VAL A 30 -10.56 8.49 29.02
CA VAL A 30 -11.64 9.19 28.28
C VAL A 30 -11.90 8.49 26.95
N THR A 31 -10.85 8.16 26.21
CA THR A 31 -10.94 7.42 24.95
C THR A 31 -11.51 6.02 25.16
N GLU A 32 -11.07 5.27 26.19
CA GLU A 32 -11.66 3.96 26.52
C GLU A 32 -13.14 4.04 26.86
N ILE A 33 -13.54 5.02 27.68
CA ILE A 33 -14.95 5.26 28.04
C ILE A 33 -15.75 5.50 26.76
N PHE A 34 -15.25 6.36 25.88
CA PHE A 34 -15.92 6.74 24.65
C PHE A 34 -15.98 5.58 23.64
N ILE A 35 -14.92 4.77 23.52
CA ILE A 35 -14.89 3.54 22.73
C ILE A 35 -15.89 2.52 23.28
N ARG A 36 -15.96 2.35 24.61
CA ARG A 36 -16.93 1.44 25.26
C ARG A 36 -18.37 1.91 25.05
N ILE A 37 -18.64 3.21 25.13
CA ILE A 37 -19.97 3.77 24.84
C ILE A 37 -20.37 3.50 23.39
N ASN A 38 -19.42 3.62 22.45
CA ASN A 38 -19.63 3.34 21.04
C ASN A 38 -19.46 1.85 20.65
N SER A 39 -19.22 0.96 21.61
CA SER A 39 -18.95 -0.48 21.34
C SER A 39 -20.14 -1.25 20.73
N LYS A 40 -21.34 -0.66 20.74
CA LYS A 40 -22.53 -1.17 20.04
C LYS A 40 -22.78 -0.46 18.68
N GLY A 41 -21.89 0.44 18.27
CA GLY A 41 -21.94 1.24 17.05
C GLY A 41 -20.59 1.28 16.30
N VAL A 42 -20.30 2.37 15.60
CA VAL A 42 -19.00 2.56 14.93
C VAL A 42 -17.94 2.87 15.96
N VAL A 43 -16.92 2.01 16.07
CA VAL A 43 -15.77 2.23 16.97
C VAL A 43 -15.00 3.45 16.47
N LEU A 44 -14.87 4.49 17.29
CA LEU A 44 -14.02 5.63 16.98
C LEU A 44 -12.56 5.28 17.19
N SER A 45 -11.76 5.64 16.20
CA SER A 45 -10.31 5.51 16.19
C SER A 45 -9.65 6.68 16.94
N GLN A 46 -8.37 6.51 17.32
CA GLN A 46 -7.57 7.61 17.87
C GLN A 46 -7.44 8.79 16.90
N ALA A 47 -7.50 8.54 15.59
CA ALA A 47 -7.53 9.59 14.57
C ALA A 47 -8.82 10.43 14.67
N ASP A 48 -9.96 9.81 15.01
CA ASP A 48 -11.22 10.54 15.21
C ASP A 48 -11.13 11.50 16.40
N PHE A 49 -10.54 11.05 17.52
CA PHE A 49 -10.31 11.92 18.68
C PHE A 49 -9.36 13.07 18.35
N ALA A 50 -8.28 12.81 17.62
CA ALA A 50 -7.39 13.85 17.14
C ALA A 50 -8.15 14.86 16.26
N MET A 51 -8.94 14.38 15.31
CA MET A 51 -9.76 15.21 14.42
C MET A 51 -10.82 16.04 15.17
N SER A 52 -11.42 15.50 16.23
CA SER A 52 -12.32 16.25 17.12
C SER A 52 -11.58 17.30 17.93
N LYS A 53 -10.39 16.98 18.45
CA LYS A 53 -9.56 17.94 19.20
C LYS A 53 -9.08 19.08 18.31
N ILE A 54 -8.67 18.78 17.08
CA ILE A 54 -8.29 19.78 16.07
C ILE A 54 -9.50 20.67 15.76
N ALA A 55 -10.68 20.10 15.52
CA ALA A 55 -11.89 20.86 15.20
C ALA A 55 -12.47 21.67 16.38
N ALA A 56 -12.09 21.36 17.62
CA ALA A 56 -12.53 22.11 18.79
C ALA A 56 -11.64 23.33 19.08
N ASP A 57 -10.46 23.41 18.47
CA ASP A 57 -9.46 24.44 18.74
C ASP A 57 -9.61 25.62 17.76
N THR A 58 -10.10 26.75 18.28
CA THR A 58 -10.21 28.01 17.52
C THR A 58 -9.00 28.92 17.72
N GLU A 59 -8.29 28.78 18.85
CA GLU A 59 -7.15 29.62 19.23
C GLU A 59 -5.95 29.44 18.30
N HIS A 60 -5.71 28.21 17.83
CA HIS A 60 -4.58 27.85 16.98
C HIS A 60 -5.02 27.51 15.56
N SER A 61 -6.17 28.01 15.10
CA SER A 61 -6.78 27.72 13.78
C SER A 61 -6.93 26.22 13.50
N GLY A 62 -7.31 25.44 14.51
CA GLY A 62 -7.59 24.01 14.35
C GLY A 62 -8.73 23.74 13.35
N ASN A 63 -9.75 24.59 13.29
CA ASN A 63 -10.82 24.51 12.28
C ASN A 63 -10.30 24.54 10.83
N GLU A 64 -9.34 25.42 10.55
CA GLU A 64 -8.70 25.52 9.24
C GLU A 64 -7.88 24.26 8.93
N LEU A 65 -7.09 23.79 9.90
CA LEU A 65 -6.31 22.56 9.77
C LEU A 65 -7.21 21.34 9.51
N ARG A 66 -8.34 21.26 10.22
CA ARG A 66 -9.35 20.21 10.03
C ARG A 66 -9.87 20.21 8.59
N LYS A 67 -10.29 21.38 8.09
CA LYS A 67 -10.76 21.54 6.70
C LYS A 67 -9.68 21.14 5.70
N ALA A 68 -8.41 21.52 5.95
CA ALA A 68 -7.30 21.17 5.06
C ALA A 68 -7.12 19.64 4.94
N ILE A 69 -7.19 18.91 6.05
CA ILE A 69 -7.12 17.45 6.06
C ILE A 69 -8.30 16.84 5.29
N ASP A 70 -9.53 17.23 5.64
CA ASP A 70 -10.75 16.67 5.03
C ASP A 70 -10.83 16.97 3.52
N TYR A 71 -10.51 18.21 3.12
CA TYR A 71 -10.53 18.60 1.71
C TYR A 71 -9.42 17.95 0.92
N PHE A 72 -8.21 17.79 1.46
CA PHE A 72 -7.16 17.05 0.77
C PHE A 72 -7.61 15.61 0.46
N CYS A 73 -8.02 14.87 1.50
CA CYS A 73 -8.44 13.47 1.36
C CYS A 73 -9.64 13.29 0.43
N HIS A 74 -10.51 14.30 0.34
CA HIS A 74 -11.61 14.28 -0.62
C HIS A 74 -11.14 14.60 -2.05
N LEU A 75 -10.29 15.61 -2.24
CA LEU A 75 -9.86 16.09 -3.55
C LEU A 75 -8.93 15.13 -4.28
N VAL A 76 -8.12 14.33 -3.57
CA VAL A 76 -7.29 13.28 -4.21
C VAL A 76 -8.13 12.22 -4.91
N VAL A 77 -9.32 11.92 -4.38
CA VAL A 77 -10.27 10.94 -4.97
C VAL A 77 -11.26 11.60 -5.92
N ALA A 78 -11.71 12.81 -5.61
CA ALA A 78 -12.73 13.55 -6.35
C ALA A 78 -12.26 14.98 -6.69
N PRO A 79 -11.35 15.15 -7.65
CA PRO A 79 -10.85 16.47 -8.10
C PRO A 79 -11.95 17.47 -8.46
N ASP A 80 -13.07 16.99 -9.01
CA ASP A 80 -14.23 17.83 -9.40
C ASP A 80 -14.84 18.60 -8.21
N PHE A 81 -14.65 18.11 -6.97
CA PHE A 81 -15.10 18.79 -5.76
C PHE A 81 -14.36 20.12 -5.50
N PHE A 82 -13.23 20.36 -6.18
CA PHE A 82 -12.47 21.60 -6.08
C PHE A 82 -13.35 22.83 -6.32
N LYS A 83 -14.23 22.77 -7.34
CA LYS A 83 -15.15 23.85 -7.65
C LYS A 83 -16.15 24.09 -6.52
N HIS A 84 -16.64 23.03 -5.89
CA HIS A 84 -17.57 23.15 -4.77
C HIS A 84 -16.93 23.90 -3.58
N ILE A 85 -15.65 23.64 -3.27
CA ILE A 85 -14.93 24.37 -2.22
C ILE A 85 -14.81 25.85 -2.60
N VAL A 86 -14.39 26.15 -3.84
CA VAL A 86 -14.28 27.54 -4.32
C VAL A 86 -15.60 28.28 -4.22
N ASP A 87 -16.72 27.63 -4.54
CA ASP A 87 -18.03 28.28 -4.57
C ASP A 87 -18.63 28.46 -3.16
N ASN A 88 -18.35 27.56 -2.21
CA ASN A 88 -19.07 27.49 -0.93
C ASN A 88 -18.23 27.78 0.33
N ASP A 89 -16.89 27.69 0.28
CA ASP A 89 -16.01 27.95 1.44
C ASP A 89 -14.95 29.01 1.10
N LYS A 90 -15.42 30.25 0.93
CA LYS A 90 -14.58 31.40 0.56
C LYS A 90 -13.47 31.65 1.58
N GLU A 91 -13.77 31.52 2.86
CA GLU A 91 -12.79 31.68 3.94
C GLU A 91 -11.64 30.68 3.78
N PHE A 92 -11.94 29.40 3.54
CA PHE A 92 -10.88 28.40 3.33
C PHE A 92 -10.06 28.68 2.07
N THR A 93 -10.68 29.20 1.00
CA THR A 93 -9.97 29.45 -0.27
C THR A 93 -8.87 30.51 -0.17
N GLU A 94 -8.94 31.37 0.85
CA GLU A 94 -7.95 32.41 1.12
C GLU A 94 -6.75 31.89 1.95
N THR A 95 -6.84 30.66 2.46
CA THR A 95 -5.80 30.05 3.33
C THR A 95 -4.59 29.55 2.55
N ASP A 96 -3.43 29.51 3.22
CA ASP A 96 -2.20 28.93 2.65
C ASP A 96 -2.36 27.43 2.32
N PHE A 97 -3.17 26.70 3.11
CA PHE A 97 -3.49 25.30 2.82
C PHE A 97 -4.17 25.14 1.47
N PHE A 98 -5.19 25.96 1.17
CA PHE A 98 -5.87 25.89 -0.12
C PHE A 98 -4.92 26.22 -1.28
N GLN A 99 -4.07 27.23 -1.13
CA GLN A 99 -3.07 27.58 -2.15
C GLN A 99 -2.14 26.39 -2.47
N LYS A 100 -1.70 25.66 -1.44
CA LYS A 100 -0.87 24.45 -1.59
C LYS A 100 -1.59 23.24 -2.20
N MET A 101 -2.92 23.25 -2.25
CA MET A 101 -3.76 22.16 -2.76
C MET A 101 -4.35 22.43 -4.15
N GLN A 102 -4.06 23.58 -4.77
CA GLN A 102 -4.64 23.93 -6.08
C GLN A 102 -4.34 22.92 -7.19
N TRP A 103 -3.23 22.19 -7.09
CA TRP A 103 -2.83 21.17 -8.04
C TRP A 103 -3.81 19.99 -8.09
N LEU A 104 -4.56 19.73 -7.01
CA LEU A 104 -5.49 18.60 -6.92
C LEU A 104 -6.65 18.69 -7.91
N LYS A 105 -6.98 19.89 -8.41
CA LYS A 105 -8.01 20.07 -9.46
C LYS A 105 -7.69 19.33 -10.77
N ALA A 106 -6.42 18.98 -10.98
CA ALA A 106 -5.94 18.29 -12.17
C ALA A 106 -5.30 16.94 -11.82
N GLU A 107 -5.49 16.46 -10.58
CA GLU A 107 -4.95 15.18 -10.14
C GLU A 107 -5.73 14.03 -10.77
N ASN A 108 -5.02 12.97 -11.14
CA ASN A 108 -5.60 11.82 -11.81
C ASN A 108 -4.92 10.49 -11.45
N GLU A 109 -3.96 10.52 -10.52
CA GLU A 109 -3.31 9.32 -10.01
C GLU A 109 -4.09 8.75 -8.83
N ASP A 110 -4.32 7.44 -8.82
CA ASP A 110 -5.05 6.72 -7.76
C ASP A 110 -4.14 5.84 -6.89
N LEU A 111 -2.82 5.90 -7.11
CA LEU A 111 -1.84 5.03 -6.45
C LEU A 111 -1.78 5.22 -4.93
N TYR A 112 -2.14 6.40 -4.44
CA TYR A 112 -2.22 6.69 -3.01
C TYR A 112 -3.36 7.66 -2.73
N ASP A 113 -4.48 7.11 -2.28
CA ASP A 113 -5.67 7.86 -1.90
C ASP A 113 -5.84 7.79 -0.37
N PRO A 114 -5.10 8.61 0.40
CA PRO A 114 -5.14 8.57 1.87
C PRO A 114 -6.49 9.03 2.42
N ASP A 115 -6.99 8.34 3.43
CA ASP A 115 -8.02 8.91 4.30
C ASP A 115 -7.39 9.85 5.36
N TYR A 116 -8.24 10.46 6.20
CA TYR A 116 -7.74 11.38 7.23
C TYR A 116 -6.89 10.67 8.29
N ASN A 117 -7.11 9.38 8.55
CA ASN A 117 -6.30 8.61 9.49
C ASN A 117 -4.89 8.41 8.92
N ASP A 118 -4.79 8.05 7.63
CA ASP A 118 -3.53 7.94 6.91
C ASP A 118 -2.76 9.26 6.93
N LEU A 119 -3.41 10.36 6.53
CA LEU A 119 -2.78 11.69 6.46
C LEU A 119 -2.28 12.14 7.83
N ILE A 120 -3.13 12.07 8.87
CA ILE A 120 -2.75 12.47 10.23
C ILE A 120 -1.61 11.59 10.73
N ARG A 121 -1.67 10.28 10.49
CA ARG A 121 -0.62 9.36 10.91
C ARG A 121 0.72 9.72 10.27
N VAL A 122 0.76 10.01 8.98
CA VAL A 122 1.99 10.39 8.29
C VAL A 122 2.50 11.76 8.76
N ALA A 123 1.63 12.76 8.83
CA ALA A 123 1.97 14.11 9.26
C ALA A 123 2.48 14.13 10.71
N PHE A 124 1.80 13.41 11.62
CA PHE A 124 2.20 13.27 13.02
C PHE A 124 3.52 12.52 13.15
N THR A 125 3.61 11.33 12.55
CA THR A 125 4.78 10.47 12.78
C THR A 125 6.06 11.13 12.27
N SER A 126 6.03 11.72 11.07
CA SER A 126 7.20 12.37 10.48
C SER A 126 7.70 13.59 11.27
N GLN A 127 6.82 14.36 11.92
CA GLN A 127 7.20 15.59 12.62
C GLN A 127 7.49 15.40 14.12
N PHE A 128 6.75 14.51 14.79
CA PHE A 128 6.82 14.37 16.25
C PHE A 128 7.76 13.26 16.73
N ASN A 129 8.29 12.45 15.80
CA ASN A 129 9.07 11.25 16.10
C ASN A 129 8.33 10.28 17.04
N ARG A 130 7.02 10.15 16.85
CA ARG A 130 6.10 9.31 17.63
C ARG A 130 5.10 8.63 16.71
N GLY A 131 4.76 7.38 16.98
CA GLY A 131 3.86 6.59 16.12
C GLY A 131 2.48 6.30 16.71
N ARG A 132 2.26 6.61 18.00
CA ARG A 132 0.99 6.38 18.69
C ARG A 132 0.09 7.61 18.61
N LEU A 133 -1.05 7.50 17.95
CA LEU A 133 -1.96 8.64 17.77
C LEU A 133 -2.54 9.16 19.11
N SER A 134 -2.59 8.34 20.16
CA SER A 134 -2.95 8.80 21.51
C SER A 134 -2.01 9.90 22.04
N ASP A 135 -0.73 9.85 21.66
CA ASP A 135 0.24 10.88 22.02
C ASP A 135 -0.10 12.21 21.34
N LEU A 136 -0.59 12.18 20.09
CA LEU A 136 -1.02 13.39 19.39
C LEU A 136 -2.16 14.09 20.14
N VAL A 137 -3.18 13.32 20.58
CA VAL A 137 -4.31 13.89 21.33
C VAL A 137 -3.85 14.53 22.64
N SER A 138 -2.90 13.87 23.34
CA SER A 138 -2.28 14.41 24.55
C SER A 138 -1.54 15.72 24.29
N LEU A 139 -0.72 15.76 23.23
CA LEU A 139 0.08 16.92 22.85
C LEU A 139 -0.76 18.11 22.42
N LEU A 140 -1.79 17.89 21.59
CA LEU A 140 -2.76 18.92 21.20
C LEU A 140 -3.59 19.43 22.40
N SER A 141 -3.67 18.66 23.48
CA SER A 141 -4.29 19.12 24.72
C SER A 141 -3.33 19.90 25.62
N GLY A 142 -2.04 19.99 25.26
CA GLY A 142 -1.00 20.67 26.03
C GLY A 142 -0.33 19.80 27.09
N ARG A 143 -0.49 18.46 27.03
CA ARG A 143 0.07 17.56 28.04
C ARG A 143 1.60 17.54 27.98
N ASN A 144 2.22 17.93 29.08
CA ASN A 144 3.63 17.69 29.33
C ASN A 144 3.81 16.27 29.88
N PHE A 145 4.56 15.42 29.19
CA PHE A 145 4.76 14.02 29.62
C PHE A 145 5.66 13.86 30.84
N GLU A 146 6.54 14.84 31.11
CA GLU A 146 7.49 14.79 32.23
C GLU A 146 6.83 15.26 33.52
N THR A 147 6.22 16.46 33.50
CA THR A 147 5.56 17.05 34.66
C THR A 147 4.13 16.56 34.87
N ARG A 148 3.54 15.92 33.84
CA ARG A 148 2.14 15.48 33.80
C ARG A 148 1.13 16.62 33.95
N THR A 149 1.53 17.85 33.62
CA THR A 149 0.67 19.05 33.62
C THR A 149 0.18 19.41 32.21
N PHE A 150 -0.81 20.30 32.13
CA PHE A 150 -1.28 20.88 30.88
C PHE A 150 -0.76 22.30 30.71
N GLU A 151 -0.12 22.57 29.58
CA GLU A 151 0.59 23.82 29.29
C GLU A 151 0.15 24.36 27.92
N ALA A 152 -0.29 25.62 27.89
CA ALA A 152 -0.77 26.27 26.66
C ALA A 152 0.30 26.35 25.56
N GLU A 153 1.57 26.59 25.94
CA GLU A 153 2.68 26.62 24.98
C GLU A 153 2.93 25.25 24.32
N ILE A 154 2.71 24.13 25.04
CA ILE A 154 2.81 22.79 24.44
C ILE A 154 1.71 22.60 23.39
N ALA A 155 0.47 23.01 23.69
CA ALA A 155 -0.63 22.92 22.73
C ALA A 155 -0.33 23.75 21.47
N LYS A 156 0.08 25.01 21.65
CA LYS A 156 0.46 25.93 20.57
C LYS A 156 1.59 25.38 19.68
N LEU A 157 2.67 24.88 20.28
CA LEU A 157 3.77 24.25 19.55
C LEU A 157 3.33 22.97 18.82
N SER A 158 2.46 22.18 19.45
CA SER A 158 1.92 20.94 18.86
C SER A 158 1.06 21.25 17.64
N PHE A 159 0.17 22.25 17.71
CA PHE A 159 -0.61 22.69 16.55
C PHE A 159 0.29 23.22 15.42
N ALA A 160 1.29 24.05 15.74
CA ALA A 160 2.24 24.54 14.75
C ALA A 160 3.01 23.39 14.05
N THR A 161 3.47 22.42 14.84
CA THR A 161 4.19 21.23 14.35
C THR A 161 3.30 20.37 13.45
N LEU A 162 2.04 20.14 13.86
CA LEU A 162 1.08 19.37 13.06
C LEU A 162 0.73 20.10 11.75
N LYS A 163 0.51 21.42 11.77
CA LYS A 163 0.28 22.22 10.57
C LYS A 163 1.45 22.11 9.58
N ASN A 164 2.69 22.08 10.07
CA ASN A 164 3.87 21.85 9.24
C ASN A 164 3.85 20.44 8.62
N GLY A 165 3.52 19.41 9.42
CA GLY A 165 3.39 18.04 8.93
C GLY A 165 2.34 17.90 7.83
N VAL A 166 1.14 18.48 8.03
CA VAL A 166 0.08 18.48 7.03
C VAL A 166 0.50 19.27 5.79
N SER A 167 1.12 20.45 5.95
CA SER A 167 1.66 21.22 4.81
C SER A 167 2.68 20.43 3.99
N ASN A 168 3.56 19.68 4.65
CA ASN A 168 4.57 18.87 3.98
C ASN A 168 3.96 17.66 3.27
N PHE A 169 2.92 17.06 3.85
CA PHE A 169 2.18 15.94 3.28
C PHE A 169 1.45 16.34 1.98
N ILE A 170 0.70 17.44 2.02
CA ILE A 170 -0.15 17.89 0.89
C ILE A 170 0.63 18.62 -0.21
N ASN A 171 1.91 18.92 0.03
CA ASN A 171 2.76 19.63 -0.91
C ASN A 171 2.91 18.82 -2.21
N GLU A 172 2.57 19.45 -3.34
CA GLU A 172 2.59 18.81 -4.68
C GLU A 172 3.92 18.12 -4.98
N THR A 173 5.04 18.80 -4.73
CA THR A 173 6.36 18.27 -5.06
C THR A 173 6.68 17.04 -4.20
N ASN A 174 6.35 17.07 -2.91
CA ASN A 174 6.58 15.94 -2.03
C ASN A 174 5.70 14.75 -2.42
N PHE A 175 4.41 14.98 -2.60
CA PHE A 175 3.45 13.94 -2.92
C PHE A 175 3.76 13.28 -4.28
N LYS A 176 3.93 14.09 -5.34
CA LYS A 176 4.24 13.55 -6.68
C LYS A 176 5.59 12.84 -6.74
N ARG A 177 6.64 13.37 -6.09
CA ARG A 177 7.95 12.68 -6.04
C ARG A 177 7.86 11.36 -5.29
N PHE A 178 7.12 11.33 -4.18
CA PHE A 178 6.88 10.09 -3.46
C PHE A 178 6.20 9.05 -4.37
N LEU A 179 5.12 9.40 -5.08
CA LEU A 179 4.47 8.47 -6.01
C LEU A 179 5.39 8.02 -7.15
N MET A 180 6.23 8.91 -7.69
CA MET A 180 7.24 8.54 -8.67
C MET A 180 8.21 7.48 -8.13
N ILE A 181 8.64 7.61 -6.86
CA ILE A 181 9.52 6.62 -6.21
C ILE A 181 8.81 5.26 -6.11
N ILE A 182 7.56 5.24 -5.66
CA ILE A 182 6.75 4.00 -5.53
C ILE A 182 6.57 3.31 -6.89
N LYS A 183 6.22 4.07 -7.93
CA LYS A 183 6.12 3.58 -9.31
C LYS A 183 7.45 3.06 -9.83
N SER A 184 8.55 3.75 -9.54
CA SER A 184 9.89 3.33 -9.97
C SER A 184 10.36 2.04 -9.30
N ALA A 185 9.72 1.59 -8.21
CA ALA A 185 9.91 0.25 -7.66
C ALA A 185 9.07 -0.82 -8.39
N GLY A 186 8.12 -0.43 -9.25
CA GLY A 186 7.24 -1.35 -9.98
C GLY A 186 5.82 -1.44 -9.41
N PHE A 187 5.50 -0.70 -8.33
CA PHE A 187 4.12 -0.54 -7.85
C PHE A 187 3.43 0.55 -8.66
N ILE A 188 2.91 0.18 -9.83
CA ILE A 188 2.33 1.11 -10.82
C ILE A 188 0.80 1.17 -10.81
N SER A 189 0.15 0.42 -9.92
CA SER A 189 -1.31 0.34 -9.84
C SER A 189 -1.72 0.12 -8.38
N PRO A 190 -2.87 0.69 -7.94
CA PRO A 190 -3.41 0.46 -6.59
C PRO A 190 -3.64 -1.03 -6.31
N LYS A 191 -3.91 -1.83 -7.35
CA LYS A 191 -4.07 -3.29 -7.24
C LYS A 191 -2.85 -3.98 -6.64
N LEU A 192 -1.65 -3.43 -6.84
CA LEU A 192 -0.40 -3.99 -6.30
C LEU A 192 -0.17 -3.59 -4.84
N ILE A 193 -0.84 -2.54 -4.34
CA ILE A 193 -0.68 -2.03 -2.99
C ILE A 193 -1.72 -2.69 -2.08
N ARG A 194 -1.26 -3.55 -1.16
CA ARG A 194 -2.14 -4.27 -0.22
C ARG A 194 -2.00 -3.83 1.23
N SER A 195 -0.97 -3.04 1.54
CA SER A 195 -0.70 -2.55 2.89
C SER A 195 -0.61 -1.03 2.88
N GLN A 196 -1.70 -0.39 3.28
CA GLN A 196 -1.77 1.06 3.41
C GLN A 196 -0.75 1.57 4.42
N ASN A 197 -0.57 0.87 5.55
CA ASN A 197 0.43 1.23 6.56
C ASN A 197 1.87 1.16 6.03
N ALA A 198 2.20 0.23 5.14
CA ALA A 198 3.53 0.19 4.53
C ALA A 198 3.78 1.41 3.63
N LEU A 199 2.75 1.85 2.89
CA LEU A 199 2.82 3.04 2.06
C LEU A 199 2.89 4.32 2.91
N ASN A 200 2.07 4.41 3.96
CA ASN A 200 2.11 5.52 4.93
C ASN A 200 3.51 5.64 5.55
N PHE A 201 4.11 4.53 6.00
CA PHE A 201 5.44 4.58 6.59
C PHE A 201 6.55 4.90 5.58
N ALA A 202 6.41 4.43 4.33
CA ALA A 202 7.31 4.85 3.26
C ALA A 202 7.24 6.37 3.02
N TYR A 203 6.05 6.98 3.12
CA TYR A 203 5.91 8.44 3.00
C TYR A 203 6.45 9.18 4.23
N ILE A 204 6.27 8.62 5.44
CA ILE A 204 6.91 9.11 6.68
C ILE A 204 8.43 9.18 6.51
N ILE A 205 9.05 8.11 5.99
CA ILE A 205 10.50 8.07 5.71
C ILE A 205 10.87 9.16 4.71
N TYR A 206 10.16 9.26 3.59
CA TYR A 206 10.44 10.28 2.57
C TYR A 206 10.45 11.69 3.18
N LEU A 207 9.41 12.04 3.94
CA LEU A 207 9.29 13.36 4.58
C LEU A 207 10.37 13.58 5.64
N LYS A 208 10.60 12.59 6.51
CA LYS A 208 11.58 12.69 7.60
C LYS A 208 13.00 12.82 7.08
N LEU A 209 13.39 12.04 6.08
CA LEU A 209 14.74 12.12 5.50
C LEU A 209 14.96 13.43 4.75
N LYS A 210 13.91 13.99 4.15
CA LYS A 210 13.97 15.35 3.58
C LYS A 210 14.21 16.41 4.66
N GLU A 211 13.52 16.33 5.79
CA GLU A 211 13.72 17.22 6.94
C GLU A 211 15.15 17.12 7.48
N LEU A 212 15.71 15.91 7.49
CA LEU A 212 17.11 15.64 7.87
C LEU A 212 18.13 16.01 6.78
N ASN A 213 17.71 16.63 5.67
CA ASN A 213 18.56 17.02 4.55
C ASN A 213 19.38 15.87 3.93
N VAL A 214 18.84 14.66 3.94
CA VAL A 214 19.46 13.51 3.27
C VAL A 214 19.44 13.71 1.76
N ASN A 215 20.50 13.27 1.08
CA ASN A 215 20.62 13.37 -0.38
C ASN A 215 19.42 12.71 -1.09
N SER A 216 18.86 13.39 -2.10
CA SER A 216 17.64 12.91 -2.78
C SER A 216 17.80 11.54 -3.42
N ALA A 217 18.95 11.20 -4.02
CA ALA A 217 19.18 9.88 -4.61
C ALA A 217 19.18 8.77 -3.55
N ALA A 218 19.70 9.06 -2.35
CA ALA A 218 19.66 8.12 -1.23
C ALA A 218 18.22 7.92 -0.73
N ILE A 219 17.44 9.00 -0.61
CA ILE A 219 16.00 8.93 -0.24
C ILE A 219 15.24 8.02 -1.22
N GLU A 220 15.48 8.15 -2.52
CA GLU A 220 14.81 7.33 -3.53
C GLU A 220 15.08 5.82 -3.37
N SER A 221 16.33 5.41 -3.08
CA SER A 221 16.65 4.00 -2.81
C SER A 221 16.06 3.54 -1.47
N TYR A 222 16.24 4.34 -0.41
CA TYR A 222 15.76 4.03 0.93
C TYR A 222 14.25 3.82 1.01
N VAL A 223 13.46 4.69 0.38
CA VAL A 223 12.01 4.57 0.35
C VAL A 223 11.57 3.30 -0.39
N ARG A 224 12.20 2.97 -1.53
CA ARG A 224 11.89 1.74 -2.29
C ARG A 224 12.22 0.49 -1.49
N ARG A 225 13.44 0.43 -0.95
CA ARG A 225 13.90 -0.71 -0.15
C ARG A 225 13.05 -0.89 1.09
N TRP A 226 12.76 0.17 1.84
CA TRP A 226 11.94 0.08 3.05
C TRP A 226 10.50 -0.35 2.76
N LEU A 227 9.88 0.16 1.69
CA LEU A 227 8.54 -0.27 1.28
C LEU A 227 8.51 -1.78 1.02
N VAL A 228 9.42 -2.27 0.16
CA VAL A 228 9.44 -3.68 -0.22
C VAL A 228 9.77 -4.57 0.98
N TYR A 229 10.75 -4.17 1.79
CA TYR A 229 11.08 -4.81 3.06
C TYR A 229 9.87 -4.91 3.99
N SER A 230 9.12 -3.82 4.16
CA SER A 230 7.95 -3.77 5.03
C SER A 230 6.82 -4.69 4.56
N ILE A 231 6.66 -4.84 3.24
CA ILE A 231 5.69 -5.76 2.64
C ILE A 231 6.14 -7.22 2.82
N LEU A 232 7.42 -7.51 2.57
CA LEU A 232 8.02 -8.84 2.65
C LEU A 232 8.08 -9.40 4.08
N THR A 233 8.24 -8.53 5.08
CA THR A 233 8.29 -8.92 6.49
C THR A 233 6.95 -8.79 7.22
N GLY A 234 5.95 -8.17 6.59
CA GLY A 234 4.68 -7.87 7.25
C GLY A 234 4.80 -6.88 8.41
N ARG A 235 5.85 -6.03 8.42
CA ARG A 235 6.27 -5.18 9.55
C ARG A 235 5.15 -4.36 10.19
N TYR A 236 4.18 -3.92 9.37
CA TYR A 236 3.08 -3.05 9.78
C TYR A 236 1.69 -3.72 9.72
N SER A 237 1.64 -5.05 9.64
CA SER A 237 0.37 -5.80 9.57
C SER A 237 -0.20 -6.19 10.94
N GLY A 238 0.63 -6.32 11.98
CA GLY A 238 0.22 -6.73 13.32
C GLY A 238 -0.10 -5.56 14.25
N SER A 239 0.94 -4.89 14.75
CA SER A 239 0.83 -3.74 15.67
C SER A 239 1.43 -2.48 15.06
N PRO A 240 0.78 -1.91 14.01
CA PRO A 240 1.36 -0.83 13.22
C PRO A 240 1.74 0.39 14.07
N GLU A 241 0.96 0.79 15.06
CA GLU A 241 1.27 1.98 15.88
C GLU A 241 2.57 1.80 16.69
N SER A 242 2.75 0.62 17.30
CA SER A 242 3.96 0.30 18.06
C SER A 242 5.17 0.19 17.13
N SER A 243 5.02 -0.43 15.96
CA SER A 243 6.10 -0.51 14.96
C SER A 243 6.47 0.87 14.42
N PHE A 244 5.48 1.71 14.11
CA PHE A 244 5.69 3.08 13.65
C PHE A 244 6.46 3.88 14.69
N ASP A 245 6.05 3.80 15.96
CA ASP A 245 6.65 4.52 17.07
C ASP A 245 8.10 4.09 17.30
N PHE A 246 8.35 2.78 17.26
CA PHE A 246 9.71 2.25 17.38
C PHE A 246 10.60 2.72 16.22
N ASP A 247 10.14 2.57 14.98
CA ASP A 247 10.95 2.85 13.79
C ASP A 247 11.28 4.33 13.67
N ILE A 248 10.29 5.22 13.84
CA ILE A 248 10.56 6.65 13.71
C ILE A 248 11.51 7.16 14.80
N LYS A 249 11.43 6.61 16.01
CA LYS A 249 12.38 6.93 17.08
C LYS A 249 13.78 6.50 16.70
N GLN A 250 13.97 5.31 16.14
CA GLN A 250 15.30 4.90 15.65
C GLN A 250 15.81 5.86 14.56
N ILE A 251 14.96 6.22 13.59
CA ILE A 251 15.31 7.13 12.49
C ILE A 251 15.71 8.52 13.00
N SER A 252 15.13 8.97 14.12
CA SER A 252 15.53 10.24 14.74
C SER A 252 16.86 10.18 15.49
N LEU A 253 17.37 8.98 15.81
CA LEU A 253 18.55 8.78 16.65
C LEU A 253 19.79 8.31 15.87
N LYS A 254 19.61 7.65 14.72
CA LYS A 254 20.70 7.09 13.90
C LYS A 254 20.53 7.43 12.42
N PRO A 255 21.63 7.46 11.63
CA PRO A 255 21.55 7.49 10.18
C PRO A 255 20.67 6.36 9.62
N PHE A 256 19.84 6.68 8.62
CA PHE A 256 18.85 5.74 8.10
C PHE A 256 19.47 4.50 7.44
N ASP A 257 20.65 4.63 6.82
CA ASP A 257 21.36 3.52 6.18
C ASP A 257 21.82 2.46 7.18
N GLU A 258 22.22 2.88 8.39
CA GLU A 258 22.54 1.95 9.47
C GLU A 258 21.31 1.18 9.92
N ILE A 259 20.17 1.87 10.09
CA ILE A 259 18.90 1.23 10.49
C ILE A 259 18.42 0.23 9.44
N LEU A 260 18.45 0.63 8.17
CA LEU A 260 18.06 -0.24 7.06
C LEU A 260 18.94 -1.50 7.02
N ARG A 261 20.27 -1.33 7.12
CA ARG A 261 21.21 -2.46 7.12
C ARG A 261 20.99 -3.39 8.32
N GLU A 262 20.87 -2.85 9.54
CA GLU A 262 20.59 -3.63 10.76
C GLU A 262 19.31 -4.48 10.60
N ARG A 263 18.28 -3.91 9.97
CA ARG A 263 17.00 -4.60 9.72
C ARG A 263 17.10 -5.68 8.67
N GLU A 264 17.77 -5.38 7.56
CA GLU A 264 17.98 -6.32 6.46
C GLU A 264 18.81 -7.53 6.91
N GLU A 265 19.90 -7.31 7.64
CA GLU A 265 20.75 -8.38 8.16
C GLU A 265 20.00 -9.28 9.15
N ALA A 266 19.13 -8.70 9.98
CA ALA A 266 18.36 -9.44 10.97
C ALA A 266 17.19 -10.24 10.36
N GLU A 267 16.48 -9.69 9.37
CA GLU A 267 15.17 -10.21 8.95
C GLU A 267 15.17 -10.75 7.50
N LEU A 268 16.09 -10.31 6.64
CA LEU A 268 16.25 -10.77 5.25
C LEU A 268 17.52 -11.62 5.05
N SER A 269 17.78 -12.52 6.01
CA SER A 269 18.90 -13.48 5.95
C SER A 269 18.77 -14.50 4.81
N GLU A 270 19.83 -15.27 4.53
CA GLU A 270 19.76 -16.40 3.58
C GLU A 270 18.63 -17.38 3.91
N ALA A 271 18.37 -17.64 5.19
CA ALA A 271 17.27 -18.50 5.63
C ALA A 271 15.89 -17.91 5.27
N TYR A 272 15.74 -16.59 5.30
CA TYR A 272 14.52 -15.93 4.86
C TYR A 272 14.26 -16.22 3.38
N TRP A 273 15.27 -16.00 2.53
CA TRP A 273 15.14 -16.20 1.08
C TRP A 273 14.98 -17.66 0.68
N SER A 274 15.70 -18.58 1.34
CA SER A 274 15.73 -19.99 0.97
C SER A 274 14.59 -20.82 1.58
N ALA A 275 13.98 -20.37 2.67
CA ALA A 275 12.95 -21.13 3.40
C ALA A 275 11.68 -20.33 3.71
N SER A 276 11.81 -19.18 4.38
CA SER A 276 10.64 -18.41 4.85
C SER A 276 9.79 -17.87 3.69
N LEU A 277 10.40 -17.18 2.72
CA LEU A 277 9.68 -16.61 1.58
C LEU A 277 9.05 -17.70 0.67
N PRO A 278 9.72 -18.81 0.34
CA PRO A 278 9.07 -19.92 -0.37
C PRO A 278 7.83 -20.46 0.34
N GLN A 279 7.85 -20.51 1.68
CA GLN A 279 6.69 -20.91 2.47
C GLN A 279 5.58 -19.85 2.42
N SER A 280 5.92 -18.57 2.51
CA SER A 280 4.96 -17.47 2.34
C SER A 280 4.32 -17.41 0.95
N LEU A 281 5.02 -17.92 -0.07
CA LEU A 281 4.48 -18.08 -1.43
C LEU A 281 3.55 -19.30 -1.59
N ASP A 282 3.43 -20.16 -0.58
CA ASP A 282 2.41 -21.21 -0.52
C ASP A 282 1.06 -20.62 -0.10
N SER A 283 0.42 -19.93 -1.04
CA SER A 283 -0.84 -19.24 -0.81
C SER A 283 -1.77 -19.41 -2.00
N SER A 284 -3.07 -19.49 -1.71
CA SER A 284 -4.13 -19.50 -2.72
C SER A 284 -4.84 -18.14 -2.88
N VAL A 285 -4.29 -17.09 -2.28
CA VAL A 285 -4.87 -15.75 -2.25
C VAL A 285 -4.23 -14.89 -3.33
N ALA A 286 -4.97 -14.58 -4.40
CA ALA A 286 -4.47 -13.77 -5.51
C ALA A 286 -3.98 -12.38 -5.09
N SER A 287 -4.57 -11.82 -4.03
CA SER A 287 -4.18 -10.52 -3.45
C SER A 287 -3.03 -10.63 -2.43
N SER A 288 -2.24 -11.69 -2.50
CA SER A 288 -1.08 -11.93 -1.64
C SER A 288 -0.05 -10.81 -1.82
N PRO A 289 0.44 -10.18 -0.73
CA PRO A 289 1.48 -9.15 -0.83
C PRO A 289 2.76 -9.68 -1.48
N TYR A 290 3.14 -10.94 -1.23
CA TYR A 290 4.31 -11.57 -1.83
C TYR A 290 4.17 -11.74 -3.34
N PHE A 291 2.97 -12.10 -3.81
CA PHE A 291 2.69 -12.17 -5.24
C PHE A 291 2.76 -10.78 -5.88
N HIS A 292 2.27 -9.74 -5.21
CA HIS A 292 2.38 -8.38 -5.74
C HIS A 292 3.80 -7.84 -5.77
N VAL A 293 4.67 -8.21 -4.81
CA VAL A 293 6.11 -7.92 -4.89
C VAL A 293 6.74 -8.65 -6.08
N PHE A 294 6.36 -9.90 -6.34
CA PHE A 294 6.78 -10.60 -7.55
C PHE A 294 6.36 -9.86 -8.83
N LEU A 295 5.11 -9.40 -8.92
CA LEU A 295 4.65 -8.61 -10.06
C LEU A 295 5.38 -7.27 -10.18
N ALA A 296 5.63 -6.57 -9.07
CA ALA A 296 6.43 -5.34 -9.07
C ALA A 296 7.85 -5.60 -9.58
N SER A 297 8.45 -6.76 -9.23
CA SER A 297 9.76 -7.16 -9.77
C SER A 297 9.74 -7.36 -11.29
N GLN A 298 8.63 -7.89 -11.84
CA GLN A 298 8.45 -8.05 -13.28
C GLN A 298 8.28 -6.70 -13.98
N VAL A 299 7.50 -5.79 -13.37
CA VAL A 299 7.33 -4.41 -13.87
C VAL A 299 8.68 -3.68 -13.89
N LYS A 300 9.46 -3.77 -12.81
CA LYS A 300 10.79 -3.13 -12.69
C LYS A 300 11.78 -3.66 -13.73
N ALA A 301 11.72 -4.95 -14.02
CA ALA A 301 12.58 -5.61 -15.01
C ALA A 301 12.11 -5.40 -16.46
N HIS A 302 10.97 -4.73 -16.68
CA HIS A 302 10.31 -4.64 -17.99
C HIS A 302 10.04 -6.01 -18.61
N ASP A 303 9.65 -6.99 -17.79
CA ASP A 303 9.32 -8.32 -18.27
C ASP A 303 8.06 -8.32 -19.12
N LYS A 304 8.03 -9.22 -20.09
CA LYS A 304 6.87 -9.48 -20.96
C LYS A 304 5.90 -10.43 -20.28
N GLY A 305 4.62 -10.27 -20.57
CA GLY A 305 3.58 -11.22 -20.15
C GLY A 305 3.91 -12.65 -20.58
N PHE A 306 3.39 -13.63 -19.85
CA PHE A 306 3.61 -15.04 -20.19
C PHE A 306 3.10 -15.32 -21.61
N LEU A 307 3.98 -15.88 -22.43
CA LEU A 307 3.81 -16.12 -23.87
C LEU A 307 3.56 -14.86 -24.71
N SER A 308 3.70 -13.66 -24.16
CA SER A 308 3.63 -12.40 -24.92
C SER A 308 4.95 -12.11 -25.64
N LYS A 309 4.85 -11.68 -26.90
CA LYS A 309 6.03 -11.26 -27.68
C LYS A 309 6.50 -9.85 -27.32
N ASP A 310 5.56 -8.92 -27.21
CA ASP A 310 5.86 -7.48 -27.10
C ASP A 310 5.18 -6.80 -25.91
N ILE A 311 4.08 -7.37 -25.40
CA ILE A 311 3.29 -6.73 -24.33
C ILE A 311 3.94 -6.96 -22.96
N LEU A 312 4.17 -5.88 -22.23
CA LEU A 312 4.79 -5.89 -20.90
C LEU A 312 3.80 -6.30 -19.81
N VAL A 313 4.32 -6.85 -18.71
CA VAL A 313 3.52 -7.08 -17.49
C VAL A 313 2.93 -5.77 -16.97
N SER A 314 3.64 -4.65 -17.10
CA SER A 314 3.13 -3.32 -16.72
C SER A 314 1.85 -2.94 -17.47
N ASP A 315 1.84 -3.15 -18.79
CA ASP A 315 0.70 -2.80 -19.64
C ASP A 315 -0.51 -3.68 -19.33
N LEU A 316 -0.26 -4.96 -19.06
CA LEU A 316 -1.29 -5.90 -18.64
C LEU A 316 -1.90 -5.49 -17.30
N ILE A 317 -1.11 -5.09 -16.31
CA ILE A 317 -1.63 -4.66 -14.99
C ILE A 317 -2.49 -3.38 -15.12
N SER A 318 -2.03 -2.40 -15.90
CA SER A 318 -2.69 -1.09 -16.01
C SER A 318 -3.93 -1.09 -16.89
N LEU A 319 -3.95 -1.82 -18.01
CA LEU A 319 -5.02 -1.66 -19.01
C LEU A 319 -6.19 -2.61 -18.81
N ARG A 320 -5.95 -3.94 -18.69
CA ARG A 320 -7.01 -4.98 -18.53
C ARG A 320 -6.52 -6.44 -18.54
N GLY A 321 -5.24 -6.69 -18.27
CA GLY A 321 -4.72 -8.06 -18.14
C GLY A 321 -5.34 -8.77 -16.94
N ASP A 322 -5.73 -10.03 -17.16
CA ASP A 322 -6.22 -10.92 -16.12
C ASP A 322 -5.09 -11.85 -15.64
N ILE A 323 -5.25 -12.33 -14.41
CA ILE A 323 -4.42 -13.41 -13.89
C ILE A 323 -4.92 -14.73 -14.47
N HIS A 324 -4.01 -15.47 -15.10
CA HIS A 324 -4.26 -16.77 -15.68
C HIS A 324 -3.45 -17.86 -14.99
N HIS A 325 -3.88 -19.11 -15.14
CA HIS A 325 -3.23 -20.27 -14.56
C HIS A 325 -2.33 -20.96 -15.60
N LEU A 326 -1.08 -21.24 -15.26
CA LEU A 326 -0.16 -22.02 -16.11
C LEU A 326 -0.69 -23.44 -16.32
N PHE A 327 -1.06 -24.11 -15.24
CA PHE A 327 -1.89 -25.31 -15.30
C PHE A 327 -3.35 -24.86 -15.26
N PRO A 328 -4.12 -24.97 -16.36
CA PRO A 328 -5.46 -24.41 -16.41
C PRO A 328 -6.36 -24.98 -15.30
N LYS A 329 -7.15 -24.09 -14.68
CA LYS A 329 -8.04 -24.44 -13.57
C LYS A 329 -8.94 -25.64 -13.88
N GLU A 330 -9.57 -25.66 -15.05
CA GLU A 330 -10.47 -26.76 -15.44
C GLU A 330 -9.72 -28.08 -15.66
N TYR A 331 -8.46 -28.03 -16.08
CA TYR A 331 -7.60 -29.22 -16.18
C TYR A 331 -7.33 -29.79 -14.78
N LEU A 332 -6.92 -28.96 -13.82
CA LEU A 332 -6.65 -29.40 -12.45
C LEU A 332 -7.91 -29.89 -11.74
N LYS A 333 -9.04 -29.20 -11.92
CA LYS A 333 -10.34 -29.59 -11.34
C LYS A 333 -10.80 -30.96 -11.83
N LYS A 334 -10.67 -31.24 -13.13
CA LYS A 334 -11.01 -32.57 -13.70
C LYS A 334 -10.15 -33.70 -13.16
N ASN A 335 -8.94 -33.39 -12.70
CA ASN A 335 -8.02 -34.34 -12.07
C ASN A 335 -8.14 -34.36 -10.54
N GLY A 336 -9.23 -33.83 -9.98
CA GLY A 336 -9.56 -33.99 -8.56
C GLY A 336 -8.93 -32.98 -7.60
N LEU A 337 -8.27 -31.92 -8.10
CA LEU A 337 -7.70 -30.90 -7.23
C LEU A 337 -8.77 -29.89 -6.77
N ASP A 338 -8.74 -29.55 -5.48
CA ASP A 338 -9.62 -28.55 -4.88
C ASP A 338 -9.20 -27.12 -5.22
N ARG A 339 -10.06 -26.16 -4.82
CA ARG A 339 -9.84 -24.72 -5.07
C ARG A 339 -8.57 -24.17 -4.45
N SER A 340 -8.22 -24.57 -3.24
CA SER A 340 -6.99 -24.13 -2.58
C SER A 340 -5.74 -24.62 -3.31
N LYS A 341 -5.83 -25.79 -3.95
CA LYS A 341 -4.72 -26.39 -4.70
C LYS A 341 -4.56 -25.81 -6.10
N TYR A 342 -5.63 -25.58 -6.86
CA TYR A 342 -5.47 -25.02 -8.21
C TYR A 342 -5.28 -23.50 -8.25
N ASN A 343 -5.72 -22.75 -7.22
CA ASN A 343 -5.55 -21.29 -7.12
C ASN A 343 -4.23 -20.86 -6.46
N GLN A 344 -3.22 -21.71 -6.48
CA GLN A 344 -1.91 -21.39 -5.94
C GLN A 344 -1.30 -20.20 -6.69
N ILE A 345 -0.76 -19.22 -5.97
CA ILE A 345 -0.16 -18.02 -6.61
C ILE A 345 1.05 -18.37 -7.48
N ALA A 346 1.76 -19.44 -7.16
CA ALA A 346 2.82 -19.98 -8.01
C ALA A 346 2.29 -20.62 -9.31
N ASN A 347 0.97 -20.79 -9.46
CA ASN A 347 0.33 -21.17 -10.72
C ASN A 347 -0.11 -19.94 -11.55
N TYR A 348 0.02 -18.73 -11.01
CA TYR A 348 -0.47 -17.50 -11.65
C TYR A 348 0.55 -16.83 -12.57
N VAL A 349 0.06 -16.26 -13.67
CA VAL A 349 0.80 -15.43 -14.61
C VAL A 349 -0.11 -14.32 -15.15
N TYR A 350 0.47 -13.18 -15.50
CA TYR A 350 -0.18 -12.24 -16.41
C TYR A 350 0.09 -12.66 -17.84
N MET A 351 -0.95 -12.76 -18.65
CA MET A 351 -0.85 -12.98 -20.09
C MET A 351 -2.01 -12.32 -20.82
N GLN A 352 -1.87 -12.16 -22.12
CA GLN A 352 -2.93 -11.61 -22.97
C GLN A 352 -4.14 -12.57 -23.06
N SER A 353 -5.36 -12.04 -22.95
CA SER A 353 -6.59 -12.84 -22.95
C SER A 353 -6.76 -13.66 -24.23
N GLU A 354 -6.34 -13.13 -25.39
CA GLU A 354 -6.37 -13.84 -26.67
C GLU A 354 -5.44 -15.05 -26.71
N ILE A 355 -4.30 -15.01 -26.01
CA ILE A 355 -3.39 -16.16 -25.89
C ILE A 355 -4.04 -17.20 -24.98
N ASN A 356 -4.57 -16.76 -23.82
CA ASN A 356 -5.26 -17.64 -22.89
C ASN A 356 -6.46 -18.37 -23.54
N ILE A 357 -7.25 -17.68 -24.38
CA ILE A 357 -8.37 -18.27 -25.11
C ILE A 357 -7.89 -19.40 -26.04
N LYS A 358 -6.77 -19.21 -26.76
CA LYS A 358 -6.23 -20.19 -27.71
C LYS A 358 -5.63 -21.42 -27.01
N ILE A 359 -4.98 -21.22 -25.86
CA ILE A 359 -4.50 -22.31 -25.00
C ILE A 359 -5.69 -23.11 -24.45
N GLY A 360 -6.69 -22.40 -23.92
CA GLY A 360 -7.90 -23.00 -23.36
C GLY A 360 -7.61 -23.81 -22.09
N ASN A 361 -8.11 -25.04 -22.03
CA ASN A 361 -7.91 -25.96 -20.91
C ASN A 361 -6.88 -27.06 -21.18
N LYS A 362 -6.04 -26.89 -22.20
CA LYS A 362 -4.96 -27.83 -22.53
C LYS A 362 -3.93 -27.87 -21.39
N PRO A 363 -3.38 -29.02 -21.02
CA PRO A 363 -2.29 -29.07 -20.06
C PRO A 363 -1.02 -28.39 -20.61
N PRO A 364 -0.05 -28.03 -19.73
CA PRO A 364 1.18 -27.34 -20.12
C PRO A 364 1.95 -27.96 -21.27
N LYS A 365 2.19 -29.26 -21.19
CA LYS A 365 2.84 -30.02 -22.27
C LYS A 365 2.15 -29.80 -23.61
N ASP A 366 0.84 -30.05 -23.69
CA ASP A 366 0.10 -30.01 -24.95
C ASP A 366 0.07 -28.62 -25.59
N TYR A 367 -0.12 -27.55 -24.80
CA TYR A 367 -0.12 -26.20 -25.38
C TYR A 367 1.28 -25.70 -25.72
N LEU A 368 2.33 -26.13 -24.99
CA LEU A 368 3.72 -25.79 -25.32
C LEU A 368 4.20 -26.56 -26.55
N ASP A 369 3.82 -27.83 -26.70
CA ASP A 369 4.09 -28.63 -27.91
C ASP A 369 3.43 -27.98 -29.14
N LEU A 370 2.17 -27.55 -29.01
CA LEU A 370 1.49 -26.79 -30.07
C LEU A 370 2.27 -25.52 -30.47
N ILE A 371 2.77 -24.76 -29.48
CA ILE A 371 3.55 -23.54 -29.73
C ILE A 371 4.88 -23.88 -30.42
N LYS A 372 5.57 -24.95 -30.01
CA LYS A 372 6.83 -25.40 -30.63
C LYS A 372 6.63 -25.83 -32.08
N THR A 373 5.60 -26.62 -32.36
CA THR A 373 5.26 -27.02 -33.73
C THR A 373 4.97 -25.79 -34.60
N GLN A 374 4.22 -24.83 -34.06
CA GLN A 374 3.92 -23.57 -34.74
C GLN A 374 5.17 -22.72 -35.05
N MET A 375 6.17 -22.73 -34.16
CA MET A 375 7.46 -22.08 -34.43
C MET A 375 8.21 -22.75 -35.58
N GLN A 376 8.21 -24.09 -35.64
CA GLN A 376 8.86 -24.86 -36.70
C GLN A 376 8.17 -24.67 -38.06
N GLU A 377 6.84 -24.60 -38.07
CA GLU A 377 6.04 -24.36 -39.28
C GLU A 377 5.93 -22.88 -39.67
N ASN A 378 6.54 -21.96 -38.90
CA ASN A 378 6.42 -20.51 -39.06
C ASN A 378 4.94 -20.01 -39.07
N HIS A 379 4.09 -20.66 -38.28
CA HIS A 379 2.66 -20.40 -38.17
C HIS A 379 2.30 -19.78 -36.81
N LYS A 380 2.18 -18.45 -36.72
CA LYS A 380 1.98 -17.72 -35.44
C LYS A 380 0.51 -17.63 -35.01
N GLN A 381 -0.13 -18.77 -34.74
CA GLN A 381 -1.55 -18.76 -34.37
C GLN A 381 -1.75 -18.52 -32.88
N VAL A 382 -0.99 -19.16 -31.97
CA VAL A 382 -1.20 -19.05 -30.51
C VAL A 382 -0.55 -17.80 -29.93
N THR A 383 0.73 -17.59 -30.23
CA THR A 383 1.57 -16.49 -29.73
C THR A 383 2.40 -15.88 -30.87
N GLY A 384 2.90 -14.66 -30.66
CA GLY A 384 3.87 -14.01 -31.54
C GLY A 384 5.32 -14.50 -31.38
N LEU A 385 5.63 -15.28 -30.34
CA LEU A 385 6.98 -15.86 -30.15
C LEU A 385 7.36 -16.71 -31.37
N SER A 386 8.57 -16.53 -31.88
CA SER A 386 8.96 -17.05 -33.20
C SER A 386 10.07 -18.10 -33.13
N THR A 387 10.86 -18.12 -32.06
CA THR A 387 11.95 -19.08 -31.87
C THR A 387 11.86 -19.79 -30.51
N GLU A 388 12.52 -20.94 -30.38
CA GLU A 388 12.66 -21.62 -29.08
C GLU A 388 13.42 -20.75 -28.07
N HIS A 389 14.37 -19.94 -28.54
CA HIS A 389 15.06 -18.97 -27.69
C HIS A 389 14.10 -17.93 -27.12
N ASP A 390 13.21 -17.36 -27.94
CA ASP A 390 12.19 -16.40 -27.48
C ASP A 390 11.29 -17.01 -26.39
N LEU A 391 10.94 -18.30 -26.55
CA LEU A 391 10.13 -19.04 -25.59
C LEU A 391 10.88 -19.20 -24.26
N LEU A 392 12.12 -19.68 -24.31
CA LEU A 392 12.95 -19.90 -23.12
C LEU A 392 13.18 -18.59 -22.34
N ASP A 393 13.44 -17.49 -23.06
CA ASP A 393 13.58 -16.17 -22.45
C ASP A 393 12.27 -15.71 -21.79
N ASN A 394 11.12 -15.91 -22.45
CA ASN A 394 9.82 -15.56 -21.87
C ASN A 394 9.49 -16.41 -20.62
N LEU A 395 9.81 -17.71 -20.63
CA LEU A 395 9.66 -18.57 -19.45
C LEU A 395 10.51 -18.05 -18.29
N LYS A 396 11.77 -17.67 -18.55
CA LYS A 396 12.69 -17.12 -17.55
C LYS A 396 12.16 -15.80 -16.97
N MET A 397 11.68 -14.87 -17.81
CA MET A 397 11.05 -13.61 -17.37
C MET A 397 9.88 -13.84 -16.40
N ASN A 398 9.14 -14.93 -16.60
CA ASN A 398 7.95 -15.28 -15.80
C ASN A 398 8.22 -16.28 -14.67
N CYS A 399 9.49 -16.58 -14.38
CA CYS A 399 9.93 -17.58 -13.40
C CYS A 399 9.24 -18.93 -13.61
N VAL A 400 9.06 -19.33 -14.87
CA VAL A 400 8.47 -20.61 -15.25
C VAL A 400 9.61 -21.60 -15.52
N PRO A 401 9.67 -22.74 -14.80
CA PRO A 401 10.69 -23.76 -15.05
C PRO A 401 10.51 -24.35 -16.46
N THR A 402 11.62 -24.58 -17.16
CA THR A 402 11.61 -25.19 -18.51
C THR A 402 11.03 -26.60 -18.53
N GLU A 403 11.12 -27.29 -17.40
CA GLU A 403 10.57 -28.60 -17.12
C GLU A 403 9.04 -28.62 -17.32
N LEU A 404 8.37 -27.46 -17.19
CA LEU A 404 6.93 -27.31 -17.49
C LEU A 404 6.55 -27.87 -18.87
N MET A 405 7.47 -27.78 -19.85
CA MET A 405 7.25 -28.30 -21.20
C MET A 405 6.99 -29.81 -21.24
N ALA A 406 7.43 -30.56 -20.24
CA ALA A 406 7.23 -32.00 -20.16
C ALA A 406 6.22 -32.42 -19.08
N MET A 407 5.76 -31.49 -18.24
CA MET A 407 4.96 -31.77 -17.06
C MET A 407 3.48 -32.04 -17.39
N ASN A 408 2.90 -32.97 -16.62
CA ASN A 408 1.49 -33.26 -16.56
C ASN A 408 0.95 -33.05 -15.14
N VAL A 409 -0.29 -33.43 -14.86
CA VAL A 409 -0.91 -33.23 -13.54
C VAL A 409 -0.15 -33.92 -12.39
N GLY A 410 0.52 -35.05 -12.65
CA GLY A 410 1.33 -35.75 -11.65
C GLY A 410 2.49 -34.92 -11.12
N ASP A 411 3.00 -34.00 -11.95
CA ASP A 411 4.16 -33.14 -11.64
C ASP A 411 3.73 -31.79 -11.03
N TYR A 412 2.43 -31.55 -10.81
CA TYR A 412 1.92 -30.24 -10.43
C TYR A 412 2.50 -29.73 -9.09
N GLN A 413 2.70 -30.61 -8.11
CA GLN A 413 3.30 -30.21 -6.83
C GLN A 413 4.78 -29.84 -6.99
N ASP A 414 5.54 -30.62 -7.77
CA ASP A 414 6.94 -30.34 -8.04
C ASP A 414 7.11 -29.04 -8.82
N PHE A 415 6.22 -28.79 -9.78
CA PHE A 415 6.12 -27.51 -10.48
C PHE A 415 5.94 -26.33 -9.51
N LEU A 416 4.99 -26.41 -8.57
CA LEU A 416 4.75 -25.34 -7.61
C LEU A 416 6.00 -25.08 -6.76
N ILE A 417 6.69 -26.14 -6.31
CA ILE A 417 7.92 -26.03 -5.52
C ILE A 417 9.03 -25.35 -6.33
N LEU A 418 9.26 -25.79 -7.58
CA LEU A 418 10.27 -25.23 -8.48
C LEU A 418 9.98 -23.75 -8.77
N ARG A 419 8.73 -23.43 -9.12
CA ARG A 419 8.33 -22.07 -9.46
C ARG A 419 8.46 -21.11 -8.27
N ARG A 420 8.07 -21.52 -7.06
CA ARG A 420 8.25 -20.70 -5.85
C ARG A 420 9.72 -20.34 -5.63
N LYS A 421 10.64 -21.30 -5.81
CA LYS A 421 12.09 -21.03 -5.72
C LYS A 421 12.54 -19.98 -6.75
N LEU A 422 12.12 -20.11 -8.01
CA LEU A 422 12.44 -19.13 -9.06
C LEU A 422 11.87 -17.74 -8.76
N MET A 423 10.63 -17.67 -8.28
CA MET A 423 9.99 -16.42 -7.85
C MET A 423 10.75 -15.78 -6.68
N CYS A 424 11.17 -16.56 -5.68
CA CYS A 424 11.98 -16.07 -4.56
C CYS A 424 13.31 -15.47 -5.01
N LEU A 425 14.03 -16.16 -5.91
CA LEU A 425 15.28 -15.64 -6.47
C LEU A 425 15.06 -14.32 -7.19
N LYS A 426 14.01 -14.21 -8.02
CA LYS A 426 13.68 -12.96 -8.70
C LYS A 426 13.36 -11.84 -7.71
N ILE A 427 12.56 -12.11 -6.68
CA ILE A 427 12.22 -11.11 -5.66
C ILE A 427 13.47 -10.65 -4.90
N ARG A 428 14.37 -11.57 -4.55
CA ARG A 428 15.64 -11.26 -3.87
C ARG A 428 16.52 -10.37 -4.75
N ASP A 429 16.74 -10.76 -5.99
CA ASP A 429 17.60 -10.01 -6.93
C ASP A 429 16.99 -8.63 -7.23
N TYR A 430 15.66 -8.56 -7.36
CA TYR A 430 14.92 -7.31 -7.45
C TYR A 430 15.14 -6.43 -6.22
N TYR A 431 14.98 -6.97 -5.02
CA TYR A 431 15.14 -6.21 -3.77
C TYR A 431 16.52 -5.56 -3.67
N HIS A 432 17.59 -6.30 -4.00
CA HIS A 432 18.95 -5.78 -3.96
C HIS A 432 19.27 -4.79 -5.09
N SER A 433 18.42 -4.67 -6.11
CA SER A 433 18.55 -3.67 -7.17
C SER A 433 17.91 -2.31 -6.86
N LEU A 434 17.20 -2.19 -5.72
CA LEU A 434 16.35 -1.03 -5.40
C LEU A 434 17.10 0.20 -4.89
#